data_AF-A0A2T0K115-F1
#
_entry.id   AF-A0A2T0K115-F1
#
_cell.length_a   1.000
_cell.length_b   1.000
_cell.length_c   1.000
_cell.angle_alpha   90.00
_cell.angle_beta   90.00
_cell.angle_gamma   90.00
#
_symmetry.space_group_name_H-M   'P 1'
#
loop_
_entity.id
_entity.type
_entity.pdbx_description
1 polymer ?
#
loop_
_entity_poly.entity_id
_entity_poly.type
_entity_poly.pdbx_seq_one_letter_code
_entity_poly.pdbx_strand_id
1 'polypeptide(L)'
;MDTLDTPGGVRDLDPGRLAGWSALLSAWFDRMVERTAGQVGGAGDVRFVNPLRITGPLAERRISWDAFPRPVKVRHPGDPAGARRAADEFRSLGDYYGVTFYAVRDGKAEEIVLRYRPQDEYCEWFVERDPGTGRMARIVFTSEGHEYWRFLADGTAAFDEPGVPEESRVDGDRVLLLRLYRELVGPGVRKKDLFFGTDIAYRREPGDPLRLFRKKGAYNPYNKWNTVAGLAHLTHPENSLHGEVSLAAAASVPRAGADGSPVTDAGRFVCCAGLGDPNRSSDPTIVTDVNDLVRQGLSVTLRDPIGLYITSFDDAAVSGPDGEDVSSWWRPVRGTGGLTVRAEFAPPPGATFGLEEVLVNGLPLERGGQLAEVLTMSLFGAAADQGLGAPPPIPCDQRCCAADDNPDVLRLVSIGSECPEGWHSAFEQATAVPPAGAAANRAVRRAGMTQ
;
A
#
# COMPACT_ATOMS: atom_id res chain seq x y z
N MET A 1 -13.09 -22.74 -4.22
CA MET A 1 -13.47 -21.41 -3.72
C MET A 1 -13.93 -20.66 -4.94
N ASP A 2 -15.14 -20.10 -4.92
CA ASP A 2 -15.79 -19.60 -6.14
C ASP A 2 -15.94 -18.06 -6.12
N THR A 3 -15.59 -17.43 -5.00
CA THR A 3 -15.69 -15.98 -4.79
C THR A 3 -14.63 -15.56 -3.78
N LEU A 4 -13.94 -14.46 -4.06
CA LEU A 4 -13.01 -13.78 -3.14
C LEU A 4 -13.79 -12.80 -2.27
N ASP A 5 -13.48 -12.75 -0.98
CA ASP A 5 -14.14 -11.88 -0.01
C ASP A 5 -13.56 -10.45 -0.07
N THR A 6 -14.20 -9.53 0.66
CA THR A 6 -13.73 -8.16 0.84
C THR A 6 -12.57 -8.10 1.84
N PRO A 7 -11.67 -7.09 1.74
CA PRO A 7 -10.60 -6.91 2.70
C PRO A 7 -11.10 -6.93 4.15
N GLY A 8 -10.52 -7.78 4.99
CA GLY A 8 -10.90 -7.92 6.41
C GLY A 8 -12.22 -8.65 6.65
N GLY A 9 -12.86 -9.18 5.61
CA GLY A 9 -14.18 -9.82 5.68
C GLY A 9 -15.30 -8.84 6.02
N VAL A 10 -15.17 -7.57 5.63
CA VAL A 10 -16.21 -6.55 5.87
C VAL A 10 -17.49 -6.90 5.09
N ARG A 11 -18.65 -6.67 5.71
CA ARG A 11 -19.95 -7.11 5.15
C ARG A 11 -20.77 -5.95 4.60
N ASP A 12 -20.12 -5.04 3.88
CA ASP A 12 -20.80 -3.86 3.32
C ASP A 12 -21.49 -4.15 1.98
N LEU A 13 -20.95 -5.09 1.19
CA LEU A 13 -21.42 -5.38 -0.18
C LEU A 13 -22.59 -6.37 -0.17
N ASP A 14 -23.60 -6.11 -1.00
CA ASP A 14 -24.60 -7.12 -1.36
C ASP A 14 -23.95 -8.23 -2.24
N PRO A 15 -24.64 -9.38 -2.43
CA PRO A 15 -24.08 -10.49 -3.19
C PRO A 15 -23.63 -10.15 -4.62
N GLY A 16 -24.35 -9.26 -5.32
CA GLY A 16 -24.01 -8.87 -6.68
C GLY A 16 -22.72 -8.04 -6.72
N ARG A 17 -22.59 -7.10 -5.79
CA ARG A 17 -21.37 -6.29 -5.65
C ARG A 17 -20.18 -7.10 -5.13
N LEU A 18 -20.41 -8.09 -4.26
CA LEU A 18 -19.36 -9.01 -3.84
C LEU A 18 -18.85 -9.83 -5.03
N ALA A 19 -19.73 -10.34 -5.89
CA ALA A 19 -19.34 -11.04 -7.10
C ALA A 19 -18.54 -10.14 -8.06
N GLY A 20 -18.97 -8.89 -8.26
CA GLY A 20 -18.23 -7.91 -9.06
C GLY A 20 -16.85 -7.56 -8.49
N TRP A 21 -16.74 -7.42 -7.16
CA TRP A 21 -15.45 -7.24 -6.47
C TRP A 21 -14.53 -8.44 -6.66
N SER A 22 -15.05 -9.65 -6.45
CA SER A 22 -14.31 -10.89 -6.68
C SER A 22 -13.83 -11.02 -8.12
N ALA A 23 -14.67 -10.69 -9.09
CA ALA A 23 -14.31 -10.74 -10.51
C ALA A 23 -13.20 -9.74 -10.86
N LEU A 24 -13.25 -8.53 -10.30
CA LEU A 24 -12.19 -7.53 -10.44
C LEU A 24 -10.86 -8.03 -9.85
N LEU A 25 -10.86 -8.53 -8.61
CA LEU A 25 -9.67 -9.10 -8.00
C LEU A 25 -9.13 -10.25 -8.85
N SER A 26 -9.98 -11.18 -9.25
CA SER A 26 -9.59 -12.32 -10.10
C SER A 26 -8.94 -11.87 -11.41
N ALA A 27 -9.47 -10.83 -12.07
CA ALA A 27 -8.87 -10.25 -13.27
C ALA A 27 -7.47 -9.64 -13.01
N TRP A 28 -7.25 -8.99 -11.87
CA TRP A 28 -5.91 -8.51 -11.49
C TRP A 28 -4.91 -9.65 -11.35
N PHE A 29 -5.30 -10.74 -10.67
CA PHE A 29 -4.43 -11.90 -10.53
C PHE A 29 -4.13 -12.53 -11.89
N ASP A 30 -5.12 -12.70 -12.75
CA ASP A 30 -4.94 -13.27 -14.09
C ASP A 30 -3.99 -12.44 -14.94
N ARG A 31 -4.15 -11.12 -14.91
CA ARG A 31 -3.27 -10.19 -15.60
C ARG A 31 -1.84 -10.25 -15.06
N MET A 32 -1.67 -10.40 -13.75
CA MET A 32 -0.35 -10.56 -13.16
C MET A 32 0.28 -11.91 -13.52
N VAL A 33 -0.50 -13.00 -13.57
CA VAL A 33 -0.05 -14.31 -14.07
C VAL A 33 0.42 -14.21 -15.52
N GLU A 34 -0.35 -13.56 -16.40
CA GLU A 34 0.02 -13.34 -17.81
C GLU A 34 1.29 -12.49 -17.93
N ARG A 35 1.37 -11.40 -17.16
CA ARG A 35 2.55 -10.54 -17.13
C ARG A 35 3.80 -11.29 -16.68
N THR A 36 3.69 -12.08 -15.61
CA THR A 36 4.79 -12.92 -15.13
C THR A 36 5.17 -13.95 -16.18
N ALA A 37 4.21 -14.61 -16.83
CA ALA A 37 4.47 -15.55 -17.93
C ALA A 37 5.20 -14.93 -19.12
N GLY A 38 5.03 -13.63 -19.37
CA GLY A 38 5.79 -12.88 -20.38
C GLY A 38 7.17 -12.42 -19.93
N GLN A 39 7.48 -12.48 -18.62
CA GLN A 39 8.80 -12.21 -18.06
C GLN A 39 9.64 -13.49 -17.97
N VAL A 40 9.02 -14.59 -17.57
CA VAL A 40 9.66 -15.91 -17.55
C VAL A 40 9.43 -16.62 -18.90
N GLY A 41 10.15 -17.69 -19.21
CA GLY A 41 10.14 -18.33 -20.55
C GLY A 41 8.81 -18.97 -20.99
N GLY A 42 7.69 -18.65 -20.35
CA GLY A 42 6.35 -19.15 -20.60
C GLY A 42 5.61 -19.59 -19.33
N ALA A 43 4.36 -20.04 -19.50
CA ALA A 43 3.47 -20.40 -18.38
C ALA A 43 4.01 -21.52 -17.45
N GLY A 44 4.89 -22.40 -17.95
CA GLY A 44 5.48 -23.49 -17.18
C GLY A 44 6.39 -23.02 -16.04
N ASP A 45 6.90 -21.80 -16.10
CA ASP A 45 7.80 -21.21 -15.10
C ASP A 45 7.09 -20.26 -14.13
N VAL A 46 5.78 -20.07 -14.28
CA VAL A 46 5.01 -19.21 -13.38
C VAL A 46 4.67 -19.97 -12.11
N ARG A 47 4.90 -19.34 -10.96
CA ARG A 47 4.48 -19.87 -9.64
C ARG A 47 3.47 -19.00 -8.92
N PHE A 48 3.22 -17.78 -9.38
CA PHE A 48 2.08 -17.00 -8.89
C PHE A 48 0.78 -17.54 -9.48
N VAL A 49 -0.23 -17.72 -8.65
CA VAL A 49 -1.51 -18.32 -9.04
C VAL A 49 -2.67 -17.44 -8.57
N ASN A 50 -3.70 -17.33 -9.40
CA ASN A 50 -4.97 -16.74 -8.99
C ASN A 50 -5.59 -17.57 -7.84
N PRO A 51 -5.97 -16.98 -6.70
CA PRO A 51 -6.44 -17.74 -5.54
C PRO A 51 -7.74 -18.53 -5.81
N LEU A 52 -8.52 -18.18 -6.84
CA LEU A 52 -9.66 -19.01 -7.27
C LEU A 52 -9.25 -20.26 -8.07
N ARG A 53 -7.99 -20.35 -8.50
CA ARG A 53 -7.44 -21.44 -9.32
C ARG A 53 -6.40 -22.29 -8.61
N ILE A 54 -5.93 -21.90 -7.43
CA ILE A 54 -5.01 -22.72 -6.65
C ILE A 54 -5.73 -23.96 -6.12
N THR A 55 -5.07 -25.12 -6.18
CA THR A 55 -5.67 -26.41 -5.77
C THR A 55 -4.81 -27.11 -4.73
N GLY A 56 -5.36 -28.10 -4.02
CA GLY A 56 -4.63 -28.85 -3.00
C GLY A 56 -4.56 -28.14 -1.64
N PRO A 57 -3.83 -28.74 -0.67
CA PRO A 57 -3.70 -28.18 0.67
C PRO A 57 -2.88 -26.89 0.65
N LEU A 58 -3.44 -25.83 1.23
CA LEU A 58 -2.78 -24.54 1.35
C LEU A 58 -2.01 -24.45 2.67
N ALA A 59 -0.73 -24.12 2.58
CA ALA A 59 0.06 -23.64 3.71
C ALA A 59 0.00 -22.11 3.73
N GLU A 60 -0.49 -21.54 4.83
CA GLU A 60 -0.54 -20.09 5.02
C GLU A 60 0.77 -19.57 5.64
N ARG A 61 1.18 -18.37 5.21
CA ARG A 61 2.29 -17.63 5.80
C ARG A 61 1.83 -16.22 6.14
N ARG A 62 1.98 -15.84 7.41
CA ARG A 62 1.83 -14.45 7.86
C ARG A 62 3.14 -13.72 7.58
N ILE A 63 3.03 -12.60 6.88
CA ILE A 63 4.15 -11.74 6.50
C ILE A 63 3.94 -10.42 7.23
N SER A 64 4.88 -10.02 8.10
CA SER A 64 4.68 -8.92 9.07
C SER A 64 5.75 -7.83 8.95
N TRP A 65 5.36 -6.58 9.19
CA TRP A 65 6.25 -5.42 9.27
C TRP A 65 5.68 -4.35 10.21
N ASP A 66 6.48 -3.33 10.51
CA ASP A 66 6.07 -2.20 11.35
C ASP A 66 5.14 -1.23 10.62
N ALA A 67 4.15 -0.68 11.31
CA ALA A 67 3.21 0.27 10.71
C ALA A 67 3.80 1.69 10.53
N PHE A 68 4.81 2.08 11.29
CA PHE A 68 5.40 3.41 11.15
C PHE A 68 6.35 3.50 9.93
N PRO A 69 6.19 4.50 9.04
CA PRO A 69 6.95 4.66 7.80
C PRO A 69 8.47 4.57 7.94
N ARG A 70 9.08 3.50 7.42
CA ARG A 70 10.54 3.39 7.34
C ARG A 70 11.16 4.51 6.51
N PRO A 71 10.59 4.90 5.34
CA PRO A 71 11.14 6.01 4.55
C PRO A 71 11.18 7.35 5.30
N VAL A 72 10.30 7.56 6.28
CA VAL A 72 10.34 8.75 7.14
C VAL A 72 11.40 8.59 8.23
N LYS A 73 11.47 7.42 8.88
CA LYS A 73 12.49 7.11 9.91
C LYS A 73 13.91 7.30 9.39
N VAL A 74 14.24 6.72 8.23
CA VAL A 74 15.61 6.77 7.68
C VAL A 74 16.05 8.18 7.27
N ARG A 75 15.10 9.09 6.98
CA ARG A 75 15.41 10.49 6.66
C ARG A 75 15.61 11.38 7.90
N HIS A 76 15.35 10.86 9.10
CA HIS A 76 15.50 11.56 10.37
C HIS A 76 16.35 10.73 11.36
N PRO A 77 17.60 10.38 11.01
CA PRO A 77 18.44 9.57 11.87
C PRO A 77 18.69 10.27 13.21
N GLY A 78 18.38 9.58 14.31
CA GLY A 78 18.52 10.12 15.66
C GLY A 78 17.47 11.17 16.08
N ASP A 79 16.48 11.47 15.23
CA ASP A 79 15.38 12.40 15.54
C ASP A 79 13.99 11.74 15.36
N PRO A 80 13.59 10.81 16.26
CA PRO A 80 12.28 10.17 16.19
C PRO A 80 11.12 11.16 16.32
N ALA A 81 11.31 12.25 17.07
CA ALA A 81 10.30 13.31 17.17
C ALA A 81 10.10 14.03 15.83
N GLY A 82 11.19 14.33 15.11
CA GLY A 82 11.16 14.86 13.74
C GLY A 82 10.52 13.91 12.76
N ALA A 83 10.84 12.61 12.83
CA ALA A 83 10.20 11.59 12.00
C ALA A 83 8.67 11.60 12.20
N ARG A 84 8.20 11.62 13.46
CA ARG A 84 6.76 11.66 13.78
C ARG A 84 6.10 12.95 13.30
N ARG A 85 6.78 14.11 13.40
CA ARG A 85 6.29 15.37 12.82
C ARG A 85 6.12 15.26 11.30
N ALA A 86 7.15 14.77 10.62
CA ALA A 86 7.14 14.61 9.17
C ALA A 86 6.09 13.61 8.69
N ALA A 87 5.81 12.55 9.45
CA ALA A 87 4.78 11.55 9.14
C ALA A 87 3.34 12.11 9.25
N ASP A 88 3.12 13.15 10.05
CA ASP A 88 1.83 13.84 10.18
C ASP A 88 1.62 14.95 9.13
N GLU A 89 2.66 15.32 8.37
CA GLU A 89 2.60 16.40 7.39
C GLU A 89 2.15 15.91 6.00
N PHE A 90 1.03 16.45 5.51
CA PHE A 90 0.55 16.14 4.17
C PHE A 90 1.59 16.45 3.09
N ARG A 91 1.67 15.57 2.09
CA ARG A 91 2.47 15.74 0.88
C ARG A 91 1.60 16.11 -0.31
N SER A 92 2.20 16.75 -1.30
CA SER A 92 1.59 17.05 -2.59
C SER A 92 1.62 15.82 -3.50
N LEU A 93 0.45 15.39 -3.96
CA LEU A 93 0.33 14.33 -4.96
C LEU A 93 0.99 14.74 -6.29
N GLY A 94 1.00 16.04 -6.59
CA GLY A 94 1.69 16.58 -7.77
C GLY A 94 3.18 16.30 -7.72
N ASP A 95 3.80 16.57 -6.56
CA ASP A 95 5.24 16.36 -6.34
C ASP A 95 5.59 14.86 -6.44
N TYR A 96 4.72 14.00 -5.90
CA TYR A 96 4.90 12.54 -5.99
C TYR A 96 4.92 12.04 -7.45
N TYR A 97 4.03 12.55 -8.31
CA TYR A 97 3.96 12.16 -9.72
C TYR A 97 4.85 12.98 -10.66
N GLY A 98 5.47 14.06 -10.17
CA GLY A 98 6.18 15.04 -11.00
C GLY A 98 5.25 15.73 -12.00
N VAL A 99 4.09 16.21 -11.51
CA VAL A 99 3.07 16.90 -12.32
C VAL A 99 2.44 18.04 -11.54
N THR A 100 1.85 19.00 -12.25
CA THR A 100 0.97 20.00 -11.66
C THR A 100 -0.48 19.65 -11.97
N PHE A 101 -1.35 19.69 -10.96
CA PHE A 101 -2.78 19.41 -11.10
C PHE A 101 -3.61 20.68 -11.30
N TYR A 102 -4.69 20.56 -12.06
CA TYR A 102 -5.60 21.65 -12.40
C TYR A 102 -7.06 21.25 -12.22
N ALA A 103 -7.86 22.11 -11.62
CA ALA A 103 -9.31 22.10 -11.71
C ALA A 103 -9.75 22.85 -12.98
N VAL A 104 -10.47 22.18 -13.88
CA VAL A 104 -10.92 22.74 -15.16
C VAL A 104 -12.39 23.12 -15.08
N ARG A 105 -12.71 24.43 -15.15
CA ARG A 105 -14.07 24.99 -15.08
C ARG A 105 -14.29 25.94 -16.25
N ASP A 106 -15.34 25.70 -17.04
CA ASP A 106 -15.75 26.59 -18.14
C ASP A 106 -14.59 26.97 -19.08
N GLY A 107 -13.73 25.99 -19.40
CA GLY A 107 -12.55 26.17 -20.26
C GLY A 107 -11.33 26.82 -19.59
N LYS A 108 -11.41 27.20 -18.30
CA LYS A 108 -10.29 27.73 -17.51
C LYS A 108 -9.70 26.65 -16.62
N ALA A 109 -8.38 26.59 -16.55
CA ALA A 109 -7.63 25.68 -15.68
C ALA A 109 -7.03 26.46 -14.51
N GLU A 110 -7.40 26.08 -13.29
CA GLU A 110 -6.89 26.66 -12.04
C GLU A 110 -6.02 25.61 -11.35
N GLU A 111 -4.79 25.97 -10.97
CA GLU A 111 -3.89 25.05 -10.27
C GLU A 111 -4.46 24.64 -8.91
N ILE A 112 -4.33 23.36 -8.57
CA ILE A 112 -4.78 22.81 -7.30
C ILE A 112 -3.72 21.90 -6.69
N VAL A 113 -3.78 21.75 -5.37
CA VAL A 113 -2.94 20.80 -4.63
C VAL A 113 -3.84 19.67 -4.11
N LEU A 114 -3.67 18.48 -4.69
CA LEU A 114 -4.18 17.25 -4.10
C LEU A 114 -3.18 16.74 -3.07
N ARG A 115 -3.66 16.39 -1.88
CA ARG A 115 -2.81 16.01 -0.74
C ARG A 115 -3.02 14.55 -0.35
N TYR A 116 -1.95 13.91 0.11
CA TYR A 116 -1.96 12.56 0.67
C TYR A 116 -1.08 12.50 1.93
N ARG A 117 -1.26 11.48 2.78
CA ARG A 117 -0.43 11.25 3.97
C ARG A 117 0.83 10.47 3.59
N PRO A 118 2.04 10.86 4.05
CA PRO A 118 3.29 10.13 3.78
C PRO A 118 3.43 8.83 4.61
N GLN A 119 2.32 8.23 5.00
CA GLN A 119 2.26 7.10 5.92
C GLN A 119 2.18 5.80 5.11
N ASP A 120 3.31 5.38 4.57
CA ASP A 120 3.44 4.48 3.41
C ASP A 120 3.70 2.99 3.73
N GLU A 121 3.37 2.54 4.93
CA GLU A 121 3.50 1.12 5.35
C GLU A 121 2.13 0.45 5.50
N TYR A 122 1.19 0.82 4.62
CA TYR A 122 -0.20 0.32 4.60
C TYR A 122 -1.01 0.58 5.88
N CYS A 123 -0.56 1.53 6.70
CA CYS A 123 -1.27 2.01 7.88
C CYS A 123 -1.25 3.54 7.87
N GLU A 124 -2.43 4.13 7.70
CA GLU A 124 -2.60 5.57 7.86
C GLU A 124 -3.33 5.88 9.15
N TRP A 125 -3.02 7.03 9.74
CA TRP A 125 -3.64 7.52 10.96
C TRP A 125 -4.07 8.98 10.88
N PHE A 126 -5.00 9.32 11.75
CA PHE A 126 -5.49 10.68 11.94
C PHE A 126 -5.80 10.93 13.41
N VAL A 127 -5.28 12.04 13.93
CA VAL A 127 -5.56 12.51 15.29
C VAL A 127 -6.76 13.43 15.25
N GLU A 128 -7.89 12.97 15.78
CA GLU A 128 -9.04 13.82 16.01
C GLU A 128 -8.83 14.62 17.30
N ARG A 129 -9.02 15.93 17.20
CA ARG A 129 -8.89 16.86 18.32
C ARG A 129 -10.25 17.44 18.67
N ASP A 130 -10.51 17.57 19.96
CA ASP A 130 -11.68 18.29 20.45
C ASP A 130 -11.59 19.76 19.99
N PRO A 131 -12.59 20.29 19.29
CA PRO A 131 -12.53 21.62 18.72
C PRO A 131 -12.56 22.74 19.78
N GLY A 132 -13.05 22.46 20.99
CA GLY A 132 -13.12 23.45 22.07
C GLY A 132 -11.80 23.63 22.81
N THR A 133 -11.07 22.54 23.02
CA THR A 133 -9.84 22.49 23.84
C THR A 133 -8.56 22.31 23.02
N GLY A 134 -8.66 21.80 21.78
CA GLY A 134 -7.52 21.41 20.96
C GLY A 134 -6.82 20.12 21.42
N ARG A 135 -7.30 19.49 22.50
CA ARG A 135 -6.78 18.23 23.03
C ARG A 135 -7.11 17.06 22.09
N MET A 136 -6.26 16.05 22.08
CA MET A 136 -6.51 14.80 21.37
C MET A 136 -7.72 14.10 22.00
N ALA A 137 -8.73 13.86 21.18
CA ALA A 137 -9.93 13.12 21.59
C ALA A 137 -9.82 11.64 21.22
N ARG A 138 -9.23 11.35 20.05
CA ARG A 138 -9.13 10.00 19.50
C ARG A 138 -8.05 9.93 18.43
N ILE A 139 -7.40 8.78 18.29
CA ILE A 139 -6.49 8.49 17.19
C ILE A 139 -7.07 7.33 16.39
N VAL A 140 -7.25 7.54 15.09
CA VAL A 140 -7.85 6.58 14.17
C VAL A 140 -6.76 5.99 13.30
N PHE A 141 -6.78 4.68 13.09
CA PHE A 141 -5.91 3.95 12.17
C PHE A 141 -6.74 3.23 11.12
N THR A 142 -6.24 3.17 9.89
CA THR A 142 -6.84 2.34 8.83
C THR A 142 -5.79 1.74 7.92
N SER A 143 -6.09 0.54 7.43
CA SER A 143 -5.43 -0.13 6.32
C SER A 143 -6.42 -0.42 5.17
N GLU A 144 -7.61 0.22 5.16
CA GLU A 144 -8.57 0.06 4.09
C GLU A 144 -8.02 0.69 2.79
N GLY A 145 -7.71 -0.15 1.80
CA GLY A 145 -7.19 0.28 0.50
C GLY A 145 -8.16 1.18 -0.25
N HIS A 146 -7.63 2.16 -0.98
CA HIS A 146 -8.43 3.11 -1.74
C HIS A 146 -9.24 2.43 -2.86
N GLU A 147 -8.83 1.25 -3.31
CA GLU A 147 -9.53 0.47 -4.33
C GLU A 147 -10.90 -0.02 -3.85
N TYR A 148 -11.02 -0.48 -2.61
CA TYR A 148 -12.31 -0.90 -2.07
C TYR A 148 -13.32 0.27 -2.05
N TRP A 149 -12.83 1.46 -1.68
CA TRP A 149 -13.64 2.67 -1.64
C TRP A 149 -13.98 3.24 -3.02
N ARG A 150 -13.07 3.12 -4.00
CA ARG A 150 -13.35 3.39 -5.41
C ARG A 150 -14.40 2.44 -5.96
N PHE A 151 -14.31 1.15 -5.64
CA PHE A 151 -15.31 0.15 -6.00
C PHE A 151 -16.68 0.46 -5.37
N LEU A 152 -16.73 0.82 -4.09
CA LEU A 152 -17.96 1.28 -3.46
C LEU A 152 -18.58 2.49 -4.17
N ALA A 153 -17.77 3.42 -4.67
CA ALA A 153 -18.27 4.64 -5.29
C ALA A 153 -18.75 4.45 -6.74
N ASP A 154 -17.97 3.72 -7.53
CA ASP A 154 -18.07 3.69 -8.99
C ASP A 154 -18.10 2.25 -9.57
N GLY A 155 -18.07 1.22 -8.72
CA GLY A 155 -18.21 -0.18 -9.12
C GLY A 155 -17.00 -0.72 -9.88
N THR A 156 -17.21 -1.71 -10.74
CA THR A 156 -16.14 -2.28 -11.60
C THR A 156 -15.63 -1.26 -12.62
N ALA A 157 -16.48 -0.31 -13.04
CA ALA A 157 -16.12 0.75 -13.98
C ALA A 157 -15.05 1.70 -13.42
N ALA A 158 -14.80 1.68 -12.11
CA ALA A 158 -13.76 2.49 -11.47
C ALA A 158 -12.33 2.15 -11.92
N PHE A 159 -12.11 0.99 -12.55
CA PHE A 159 -10.77 0.47 -12.88
C PHE A 159 -10.54 0.19 -14.36
N ASP A 160 -11.60 0.13 -15.17
CA ASP A 160 -11.54 -0.26 -16.59
C ASP A 160 -10.68 -1.53 -16.84
N GLU A 161 -10.77 -2.49 -15.90
CA GLU A 161 -9.87 -3.65 -15.90
C GLU A 161 -10.27 -4.65 -17.00
N PRO A 162 -9.34 -5.01 -17.91
CA PRO A 162 -9.57 -6.08 -18.87
C PRO A 162 -9.79 -7.42 -18.17
N GLY A 163 -10.60 -8.30 -18.77
CA GLY A 163 -10.83 -9.65 -18.23
C GLY A 163 -11.91 -9.74 -17.14
N VAL A 164 -12.48 -8.62 -16.69
CA VAL A 164 -13.71 -8.63 -15.89
C VAL A 164 -14.88 -9.04 -16.80
N PRO A 165 -15.59 -10.15 -16.52
CA PRO A 165 -16.74 -10.59 -17.31
C PRO A 165 -17.86 -9.54 -17.32
N GLU A 166 -18.59 -9.44 -18.43
CA GLU A 166 -19.64 -8.43 -18.61
C GLU A 166 -20.76 -8.60 -17.58
N GLU A 167 -21.14 -9.84 -17.29
CA GLU A 167 -22.11 -10.21 -16.27
C GLU A 167 -21.69 -9.86 -14.83
N SER A 168 -20.39 -9.65 -14.61
CA SER A 168 -19.82 -9.25 -13.32
C SER A 168 -19.63 -7.73 -13.21
N ARG A 169 -19.95 -6.96 -14.27
CA ARG A 169 -19.90 -5.50 -14.21
C ARG A 169 -21.07 -4.98 -13.39
N VAL A 170 -20.74 -4.22 -12.35
CA VAL A 170 -21.71 -3.67 -11.40
C VAL A 170 -21.43 -2.20 -11.13
N ASP A 171 -22.50 -1.44 -10.91
CA ASP A 171 -22.42 -0.06 -10.45
C ASP A 171 -22.04 -0.01 -8.95
N GLY A 172 -21.36 1.07 -8.58
CA GLY A 172 -21.10 1.39 -7.17
C GLY A 172 -22.39 1.64 -6.38
N ASP A 173 -22.25 1.72 -5.06
CA ASP A 173 -23.29 2.16 -4.14
C ASP A 173 -22.89 3.47 -3.45
N ARG A 174 -23.24 4.58 -4.11
CA ARG A 174 -22.95 5.93 -3.58
C ARG A 174 -23.78 6.29 -2.34
N VAL A 175 -24.84 5.53 -2.03
CA VAL A 175 -25.64 5.72 -0.80
C VAL A 175 -24.90 5.04 0.37
N LEU A 176 -24.45 3.81 0.18
CA LEU A 176 -23.59 3.09 1.09
C LEU A 176 -22.29 3.85 1.36
N LEU A 177 -21.62 4.35 0.31
CA LEU A 177 -20.41 5.17 0.43
C LEU A 177 -20.63 6.36 1.39
N LEU A 178 -21.72 7.12 1.19
CA LEU A 178 -22.03 8.26 2.05
C LEU A 178 -22.34 7.82 3.49
N ARG A 179 -23.04 6.70 3.66
CA ARG A 179 -23.35 6.14 4.99
C ARG A 179 -22.07 5.78 5.74
N LEU A 180 -21.16 5.03 5.10
CA LEU A 180 -19.89 4.63 5.69
C LEU A 180 -19.01 5.83 6.03
N TYR A 181 -18.92 6.83 5.15
CA TYR A 181 -18.22 8.08 5.49
C TYR A 181 -18.81 8.78 6.72
N ARG A 182 -20.14 8.82 6.84
CA ARG A 182 -20.80 9.46 7.99
C ARG A 182 -20.57 8.70 9.29
N GLU A 183 -20.54 7.38 9.20
CA GLU A 183 -20.31 6.49 10.33
C GLU A 183 -18.85 6.55 10.81
N LEU A 184 -17.90 6.48 9.89
CA LEU A 184 -16.48 6.34 10.21
C LEU A 184 -15.75 7.68 10.40
N VAL A 185 -16.18 8.72 9.68
CA VAL A 185 -15.55 10.05 9.75
C VAL A 185 -16.41 11.05 10.50
N GLY A 186 -17.71 11.11 10.22
CA GLY A 186 -18.64 11.92 11.01
C GLY A 186 -19.89 12.40 10.27
N PRO A 187 -20.94 12.77 11.01
CA PRO A 187 -22.27 13.05 10.44
C PRO A 187 -22.31 14.26 9.50
N GLY A 188 -21.32 15.16 9.60
CA GLY A 188 -21.19 16.35 8.75
C GLY A 188 -20.87 16.06 7.28
N VAL A 189 -20.51 14.81 6.92
CA VAL A 189 -20.17 14.45 5.55
C VAL A 189 -21.39 14.61 4.63
N ARG A 190 -21.16 15.26 3.47
CA ARG A 190 -22.16 15.47 2.42
C ARG A 190 -21.73 14.78 1.14
N LYS A 191 -22.69 14.18 0.41
CA LYS A 191 -22.43 13.48 -0.86
C LYS A 191 -21.56 14.27 -1.82
N LYS A 192 -21.88 15.56 -2.03
CA LYS A 192 -21.14 16.43 -2.96
C LYS A 192 -19.66 16.65 -2.61
N ASP A 193 -19.29 16.45 -1.34
CA ASP A 193 -17.91 16.63 -0.89
C ASP A 193 -17.03 15.41 -1.27
N LEU A 194 -17.64 14.26 -1.59
CA LEU A 194 -16.94 13.00 -1.88
C LEU A 194 -16.53 12.82 -3.35
N PHE A 195 -16.97 13.71 -4.24
CA PHE A 195 -16.74 13.60 -5.68
C PHE A 195 -16.09 14.88 -6.20
N PHE A 196 -15.32 14.77 -7.30
CA PHE A 196 -14.79 15.94 -7.96
C PHE A 196 -15.92 16.81 -8.53
N GLY A 197 -15.99 18.06 -8.10
CA GLY A 197 -17.00 19.02 -8.60
C GLY A 197 -16.73 19.49 -10.04
N THR A 198 -15.56 19.17 -10.58
CA THR A 198 -15.08 19.60 -11.89
C THR A 198 -14.08 18.60 -12.46
N ASP A 199 -13.75 18.69 -13.74
CA ASP A 199 -12.68 17.87 -14.32
C ASP A 199 -11.34 18.24 -13.70
N ILE A 200 -10.58 17.22 -13.30
CA ILE A 200 -9.22 17.37 -12.84
C ILE A 200 -8.29 16.98 -13.98
N ALA A 201 -7.38 17.87 -14.34
CA ALA A 201 -6.35 17.66 -15.33
C ALA A 201 -4.96 17.79 -14.72
N TYR A 202 -3.93 17.40 -15.47
CA TYR A 202 -2.54 17.56 -15.08
C TYR A 202 -1.66 17.89 -16.28
N ARG A 203 -0.47 18.45 -16.02
CA ARG A 203 0.63 18.58 -17.00
C ARG A 203 1.96 18.30 -16.31
N ARG A 204 2.97 17.86 -17.07
CA ARG A 204 4.31 17.60 -16.51
C ARG A 204 5.11 18.89 -16.44
N GLU A 205 5.21 19.58 -17.57
CA GLU A 205 5.98 20.82 -17.69
C GLU A 205 5.09 22.01 -18.09
N PRO A 206 5.53 23.25 -17.79
CA PRO A 206 4.92 24.44 -18.36
C PRO A 206 4.90 24.38 -19.90
N GLY A 207 3.71 24.46 -20.49
CA GLY A 207 3.51 24.41 -21.95
C GLY A 207 3.00 23.06 -22.49
N ASP A 208 3.07 21.99 -21.71
CA ASP A 208 2.46 20.70 -22.08
C ASP A 208 0.93 20.81 -22.18
N PRO A 209 0.29 20.01 -23.08
CA PRO A 209 -1.16 19.93 -23.12
C PRO A 209 -1.71 19.33 -21.81
N LEU A 210 -2.82 19.90 -21.34
CA LEU A 210 -3.55 19.36 -20.19
C LEU A 210 -4.06 17.95 -20.53
N ARG A 211 -3.76 17.00 -19.64
CA ARG A 211 -4.26 15.63 -19.70
C ARG A 211 -5.29 15.42 -18.61
N LEU A 212 -6.41 14.81 -18.95
CA LEU A 212 -7.45 14.48 -17.99
C LEU A 212 -6.92 13.47 -16.96
N PHE A 213 -6.99 13.82 -15.68
CA PHE A 213 -6.73 12.93 -14.56
C PHE A 213 -8.01 12.22 -14.11
N ARG A 214 -9.07 13.00 -13.83
CA ARG A 214 -10.37 12.51 -13.36
C ARG A 214 -11.50 13.40 -13.88
N LYS A 215 -12.61 12.80 -14.27
CA LYS A 215 -13.81 13.55 -14.69
C LYS A 215 -14.56 14.11 -13.49
N LYS A 216 -15.27 15.21 -13.71
CA LYS A 216 -16.33 15.70 -12.83
C LYS A 216 -17.28 14.56 -12.48
N GLY A 217 -17.59 14.42 -11.21
CA GLY A 217 -18.49 13.39 -10.68
C GLY A 217 -17.84 12.03 -10.39
N ALA A 218 -16.55 11.84 -10.74
CA ALA A 218 -15.77 10.71 -10.26
C ALA A 218 -15.47 10.84 -8.76
N TYR A 219 -15.34 9.71 -8.08
CA TYR A 219 -14.97 9.69 -6.66
C TYR A 219 -13.63 10.39 -6.41
N ASN A 220 -13.57 11.20 -5.35
CA ASN A 220 -12.36 11.90 -4.93
C ASN A 220 -11.79 11.23 -3.67
N PRO A 221 -10.79 10.34 -3.78
CA PRO A 221 -10.15 9.71 -2.62
C PRO A 221 -9.35 10.72 -1.77
N TYR A 222 -9.04 11.90 -2.32
CA TYR A 222 -8.31 12.99 -1.67
C TYR A 222 -9.25 14.10 -1.17
N ASN A 223 -10.52 13.78 -0.92
CA ASN A 223 -11.48 14.75 -0.41
C ASN A 223 -11.13 15.16 1.03
N LYS A 224 -11.71 16.28 1.49
CA LYS A 224 -11.42 16.83 2.83
C LYS A 224 -11.72 15.86 3.98
N TRP A 225 -12.71 14.98 3.82
CA TRP A 225 -13.13 14.02 4.85
C TRP A 225 -12.21 12.80 4.93
N ASN A 226 -11.37 12.57 3.91
CA ASN A 226 -10.31 11.56 3.94
C ASN A 226 -8.92 12.16 4.16
N THR A 227 -8.81 13.48 4.38
CA THR A 227 -7.53 14.18 4.56
C THR A 227 -7.60 15.08 5.79
N VAL A 228 -7.91 16.36 5.61
CA VAL A 228 -7.78 17.40 6.64
C VAL A 228 -8.82 17.30 7.76
N ALA A 229 -9.96 16.66 7.52
CA ALA A 229 -11.08 16.58 8.45
C ALA A 229 -11.39 15.14 8.89
N GLY A 230 -10.54 14.17 8.56
CA GLY A 230 -10.76 12.78 8.94
C GLY A 230 -9.96 11.77 8.13
N LEU A 231 -10.26 10.49 8.40
CA LEU A 231 -9.63 9.33 7.76
C LEU A 231 -10.71 8.28 7.48
N ALA A 232 -11.07 8.15 6.21
CA ALA A 232 -11.95 7.10 5.71
C ALA A 232 -11.16 5.86 5.28
N HIS A 233 -10.09 6.05 4.50
CA HIS A 233 -9.28 4.99 3.90
C HIS A 233 -7.89 5.52 3.50
N LEU A 234 -7.00 4.64 3.06
CA LEU A 234 -5.63 4.99 2.65
C LEU A 234 -5.62 6.03 1.52
N THR A 235 -4.70 7.00 1.59
CA THR A 235 -4.46 8.06 0.59
C THR A 235 -3.11 7.93 -0.10
N HIS A 236 -2.13 7.28 0.52
CA HIS A 236 -0.79 7.13 -0.06
C HIS A 236 -0.85 6.29 -1.35
N PRO A 237 -0.27 6.75 -2.48
CA PRO A 237 -0.32 6.00 -3.74
C PRO A 237 0.26 4.59 -3.68
N GLU A 238 1.36 4.39 -2.93
CA GLU A 238 2.00 3.07 -2.78
C GLU A 238 1.22 2.13 -1.84
N ASN A 239 0.27 2.65 -1.05
CA ASN A 239 -0.62 1.84 -0.20
C ASN A 239 -1.80 1.31 -1.03
N SER A 240 -1.48 0.55 -2.09
CA SER A 240 -2.45 0.02 -3.05
C SER A 240 -2.54 -1.50 -2.96
N LEU A 241 -3.77 -2.02 -2.93
CA LEU A 241 -4.03 -3.46 -3.00
C LEU A 241 -3.59 -4.04 -4.35
N HIS A 242 -3.76 -3.29 -5.44
CA HIS A 242 -3.29 -3.72 -6.75
C HIS A 242 -1.75 -3.81 -6.80
N GLY A 243 -1.06 -2.83 -6.21
CA GLY A 243 0.40 -2.83 -6.08
C GLY A 243 0.90 -4.05 -5.33
N GLU A 244 0.20 -4.44 -4.27
CA GLU A 244 0.51 -5.65 -3.50
C GLU A 244 0.38 -6.94 -4.34
N VAL A 245 -0.72 -7.10 -5.07
CA VAL A 245 -0.91 -8.25 -5.99
C VAL A 245 0.22 -8.28 -7.03
N SER A 246 0.58 -7.12 -7.59
CA SER A 246 1.69 -7.01 -8.55
C SER A 246 3.05 -7.33 -7.92
N LEU A 247 3.28 -6.94 -6.67
CA LEU A 247 4.54 -7.19 -5.96
C LEU A 247 4.70 -8.68 -5.68
N ALA A 248 3.68 -9.34 -5.13
CA ALA A 248 3.68 -10.79 -4.90
C ALA A 248 3.90 -11.59 -6.19
N ALA A 249 3.23 -11.19 -7.28
CA ALA A 249 3.41 -11.83 -8.59
C ALA A 249 4.85 -11.69 -9.11
N ALA A 250 5.43 -10.51 -8.99
CA ALA A 250 6.76 -10.25 -9.50
C ALA A 250 7.86 -10.83 -8.58
N ALA A 251 7.60 -10.95 -7.28
CA ALA A 251 8.44 -11.67 -6.33
C ALA A 251 8.49 -13.19 -6.58
N SER A 252 7.47 -13.74 -7.27
CA SER A 252 7.45 -15.16 -7.67
C SER A 252 8.44 -15.52 -8.78
N VAL A 253 9.27 -14.58 -9.23
CA VAL A 253 10.30 -14.79 -10.26
C VAL A 253 11.69 -14.77 -9.60
N PRO A 254 12.33 -15.93 -9.39
CA PRO A 254 13.67 -15.98 -8.83
C PRO A 254 14.67 -15.19 -9.69
N ARG A 255 15.64 -14.56 -9.02
CA ARG A 255 16.65 -13.75 -9.66
C ARG A 255 18.05 -14.33 -9.46
N ALA A 256 18.92 -14.08 -10.43
CA ALA A 256 20.34 -14.41 -10.35
C ALA A 256 21.21 -13.17 -10.56
N GLY A 257 22.32 -13.12 -9.81
CA GLY A 257 23.40 -12.15 -10.03
C GLY A 257 24.14 -12.43 -11.33
N ALA A 258 25.07 -11.53 -11.67
CA ALA A 258 25.88 -11.65 -12.88
C ALA A 258 26.72 -12.93 -12.97
N ASP A 259 27.11 -13.49 -11.83
CA ASP A 259 27.84 -14.76 -11.69
C ASP A 259 26.93 -15.99 -11.74
N GLY A 260 25.61 -15.81 -11.94
CA GLY A 260 24.61 -16.87 -11.90
C GLY A 260 24.21 -17.30 -10.49
N SER A 261 24.75 -16.67 -9.43
CA SER A 261 24.35 -16.97 -8.05
C SER A 261 22.92 -16.53 -7.79
N PRO A 262 22.11 -17.31 -7.05
CA PRO A 262 20.76 -16.90 -6.70
C PRO A 262 20.79 -15.66 -5.79
N VAL A 263 19.89 -14.70 -6.06
CA VAL A 263 19.68 -13.54 -5.20
C VAL A 263 18.63 -13.90 -4.15
N THR A 264 19.04 -13.93 -2.88
CA THR A 264 18.18 -14.38 -1.77
C THR A 264 18.12 -13.38 -0.61
N ASP A 265 18.95 -12.34 -0.62
CA ASP A 265 18.88 -11.25 0.35
C ASP A 265 17.74 -10.30 0.00
N ALA A 266 16.98 -9.84 1.00
CA ALA A 266 15.75 -9.09 0.82
C ALA A 266 15.96 -7.74 0.10
N GLY A 267 16.88 -6.93 0.62
CA GLY A 267 17.20 -5.62 0.05
C GLY A 267 17.80 -5.77 -1.35
N ARG A 268 18.71 -6.73 -1.52
CA ARG A 268 19.32 -7.05 -2.83
C ARG A 268 18.29 -7.54 -3.83
N PHE A 269 17.31 -8.36 -3.44
CA PHE A 269 16.29 -8.87 -4.34
C PHE A 269 15.42 -7.73 -4.86
N VAL A 270 14.90 -6.88 -3.96
CA VAL A 270 14.12 -5.70 -4.35
C VAL A 270 14.89 -4.84 -5.35
N CYS A 271 16.17 -4.60 -5.08
CA CYS A 271 17.06 -3.88 -5.97
C CYS A 271 17.28 -4.58 -7.32
N CYS A 272 17.52 -5.89 -7.30
CA CYS A 272 17.78 -6.72 -8.47
C CYS A 272 16.57 -6.81 -9.39
N ALA A 273 15.38 -7.01 -8.82
CA ALA A 273 14.15 -7.14 -9.57
C ALA A 273 13.58 -5.79 -10.03
N GLY A 274 13.97 -4.68 -9.38
CA GLY A 274 13.43 -3.35 -9.67
C GLY A 274 11.94 -3.22 -9.33
N LEU A 275 11.52 -3.84 -8.22
CA LEU A 275 10.12 -3.96 -7.79
C LEU A 275 9.94 -3.35 -6.40
N GLY A 276 8.84 -2.65 -6.14
CA GLY A 276 8.61 -1.99 -4.86
C GLY A 276 9.62 -0.89 -4.55
N ASP A 277 9.68 -0.46 -3.29
CA ASP A 277 10.68 0.50 -2.79
C ASP A 277 11.60 -0.19 -1.77
N PRO A 278 12.93 -0.27 -2.02
CA PRO A 278 13.88 -0.85 -1.08
C PRO A 278 13.95 -0.13 0.27
N ASN A 279 13.40 1.09 0.36
CA ASN A 279 13.40 1.87 1.58
C ASN A 279 12.20 1.59 2.50
N ARG A 280 11.19 0.85 2.04
CA ARG A 280 10.04 0.43 2.85
C ARG A 280 10.38 -0.80 3.69
N SER A 281 9.59 -1.04 4.73
CA SER A 281 9.63 -2.27 5.52
C SER A 281 8.81 -3.38 4.89
N SER A 282 7.66 -3.06 4.28
CA SER A 282 6.79 -4.04 3.65
C SER A 282 7.46 -4.77 2.49
N ASP A 283 8.00 -4.02 1.52
CA ASP A 283 8.32 -4.56 0.21
C ASP A 283 9.45 -5.60 0.24
N PRO A 284 10.59 -5.33 0.91
CA PRO A 284 11.65 -6.34 1.05
C PRO A 284 11.18 -7.61 1.79
N THR A 285 10.33 -7.48 2.81
CA THR A 285 9.81 -8.62 3.57
C THR A 285 8.89 -9.49 2.71
N ILE A 286 7.91 -8.87 2.03
CA ILE A 286 6.95 -9.56 1.18
C ILE A 286 7.67 -10.31 0.06
N VAL A 287 8.59 -9.63 -0.60
CA VAL A 287 9.33 -10.18 -1.74
C VAL A 287 10.12 -11.43 -1.33
N THR A 288 10.82 -11.37 -0.20
CA THR A 288 11.66 -12.48 0.26
C THR A 288 10.80 -13.67 0.69
N ASP A 289 9.74 -13.42 1.46
CA ASP A 289 8.86 -14.47 1.95
C ASP A 289 8.16 -15.24 0.81
N VAL A 290 7.74 -14.51 -0.23
CA VAL A 290 7.16 -15.11 -1.45
C VAL A 290 8.24 -15.89 -2.22
N ASN A 291 9.41 -15.29 -2.44
CA ASN A 291 10.45 -15.91 -3.24
C ASN A 291 11.01 -17.18 -2.58
N ASP A 292 11.11 -17.21 -1.26
CA ASP A 292 11.53 -18.38 -0.48
C ASP A 292 10.64 -19.60 -0.73
N LEU A 293 9.33 -19.39 -0.82
CA LEU A 293 8.36 -20.45 -1.10
C LEU A 293 8.48 -20.94 -2.55
N VAL A 294 8.64 -20.01 -3.49
CA VAL A 294 8.81 -20.34 -4.91
C VAL A 294 10.09 -21.14 -5.16
N ARG A 295 11.19 -20.80 -4.49
CA ARG A 295 12.46 -21.55 -4.60
C ARG A 295 12.37 -22.97 -4.03
N GLN A 296 11.37 -23.26 -3.21
CA GLN A 296 11.04 -24.62 -2.75
C GLN A 296 10.15 -25.38 -3.76
N GLY A 297 9.78 -24.75 -4.89
CA GLY A 297 8.93 -25.32 -5.92
C GLY A 297 7.43 -25.16 -5.67
N LEU A 298 7.04 -24.39 -4.66
CA LEU A 298 5.64 -24.14 -4.35
C LEU A 298 5.07 -23.07 -5.28
N SER A 299 3.80 -23.24 -5.61
CA SER A 299 2.99 -22.18 -6.19
C SER A 299 2.42 -21.31 -5.07
N VAL A 300 2.41 -20.00 -5.29
CA VAL A 300 2.10 -18.98 -4.28
C VAL A 300 0.94 -18.11 -4.74
N THR A 301 0.16 -17.63 -3.76
CA THR A 301 -0.93 -16.68 -3.96
C THR A 301 -1.13 -15.84 -2.68
N LEU A 302 -2.06 -14.90 -2.70
CA LEU A 302 -2.51 -14.21 -1.48
C LEU A 302 -3.72 -14.93 -0.90
N ARG A 303 -3.75 -15.08 0.42
CA ARG A 303 -4.84 -15.74 1.12
C ARG A 303 -6.07 -14.82 1.14
N ASP A 304 -7.21 -15.38 0.77
CA ASP A 304 -8.51 -14.74 0.95
C ASP A 304 -8.87 -14.61 2.46
N PRO A 305 -9.45 -13.49 2.94
CA PRO A 305 -9.63 -12.23 2.23
C PRO A 305 -8.31 -11.51 1.94
N ILE A 306 -8.18 -11.01 0.72
CA ILE A 306 -6.96 -10.34 0.24
C ILE A 306 -6.95 -8.91 0.77
N GLY A 307 -5.89 -8.54 1.50
CA GLY A 307 -5.73 -7.23 2.11
C GLY A 307 -4.51 -7.15 3.02
N LEU A 308 -4.32 -5.99 3.61
CA LEU A 308 -3.26 -5.71 4.58
C LEU A 308 -3.91 -5.27 5.90
N TYR A 309 -3.40 -5.80 7.00
CA TYR A 309 -4.14 -5.85 8.25
C TYR A 309 -3.32 -5.35 9.42
N ILE A 310 -3.96 -4.57 10.29
CA ILE A 310 -3.44 -4.27 11.62
C ILE A 310 -3.65 -5.52 12.48
N THR A 311 -2.60 -6.28 12.70
CA THR A 311 -2.71 -7.62 13.31
C THR A 311 -2.26 -7.66 14.75
N SER A 312 -1.53 -6.64 15.21
CA SER A 312 -1.12 -6.51 16.60
C SER A 312 -1.06 -5.05 17.02
N PHE A 313 -1.39 -4.81 18.29
CA PHE A 313 -1.11 -3.61 19.04
C PHE A 313 -0.36 -4.06 20.29
N ASP A 314 0.89 -3.60 20.46
CA ASP A 314 1.69 -3.92 21.65
C ASP A 314 1.23 -3.05 22.82
N ASP A 315 0.26 -3.58 23.57
CA ASP A 315 -0.34 -2.91 24.73
C ASP A 315 0.64 -2.81 25.91
N ALA A 316 1.65 -3.67 26.01
CA ALA A 316 2.71 -3.57 27.02
C ALA A 316 3.58 -2.31 26.84
N ALA A 317 3.63 -1.75 25.62
CA ALA A 317 4.32 -0.50 25.35
C ALA A 317 3.49 0.75 25.71
N VAL A 318 2.22 0.59 26.10
CA VAL A 318 1.28 1.71 26.30
C VAL A 318 0.64 1.68 27.69
N SER A 319 0.75 2.78 28.43
CA SER A 319 0.26 2.86 29.82
C SER A 319 -0.32 4.24 30.15
N GLY A 320 -1.10 4.33 31.22
CA GLY A 320 -1.48 5.59 31.83
C GLY A 320 -0.30 6.30 32.52
N PRO A 321 -0.51 7.54 33.01
CA PRO A 321 0.57 8.36 33.60
C PRO A 321 1.22 7.73 34.84
N ASP A 322 0.49 6.89 35.58
CA ASP A 322 0.94 6.19 36.78
C ASP A 322 1.13 4.67 36.53
N GLY A 323 1.20 4.26 35.26
CA GLY A 323 1.38 2.86 34.85
C GLY A 323 0.08 2.06 34.72
N GLU A 324 -1.07 2.74 34.61
CA GLU A 324 -2.36 2.08 34.45
C GLU A 324 -2.45 1.32 33.13
N ASP A 325 -3.19 0.20 33.13
CA ASP A 325 -3.53 -0.54 31.91
C ASP A 325 -4.56 0.24 31.09
N VAL A 326 -4.17 0.62 29.87
CA VAL A 326 -5.02 1.30 28.89
C VAL A 326 -5.27 0.45 27.64
N SER A 327 -5.00 -0.86 27.69
CA SER A 327 -5.25 -1.80 26.58
C SER A 327 -6.69 -1.70 26.05
N SER A 328 -7.66 -1.51 26.93
CA SER A 328 -9.09 -1.33 26.58
C SER A 328 -9.41 -0.08 25.75
N TRP A 329 -8.47 0.88 25.67
CA TRP A 329 -8.63 2.09 24.85
C TRP A 329 -8.43 1.78 23.37
N TRP A 330 -7.69 0.71 23.05
CA TRP A 330 -7.54 0.19 21.69
C TRP A 330 -8.78 -0.62 21.28
N ARG A 331 -9.41 -0.20 20.20
CA ARG A 331 -10.67 -0.77 19.73
C ARG A 331 -10.61 -1.03 18.22
N PRO A 332 -10.47 -2.29 17.78
CA PRO A 332 -10.77 -2.66 16.40
C PRO A 332 -12.22 -2.29 16.06
N VAL A 333 -12.41 -1.57 14.96
CA VAL A 333 -13.72 -1.06 14.52
C VAL A 333 -14.21 -1.79 13.28
N ARG A 334 -13.31 -2.13 12.36
CA ARG A 334 -13.63 -2.88 11.13
C ARG A 334 -12.60 -3.96 10.86
N GLY A 335 -13.07 -5.06 10.29
CA GLY A 335 -12.31 -6.29 10.11
C GLY A 335 -12.71 -7.38 11.12
N THR A 336 -12.55 -8.64 10.75
CA THR A 336 -12.93 -9.80 11.58
C THR A 336 -11.81 -10.84 11.64
N GLY A 337 -11.82 -11.71 12.66
CA GLY A 337 -10.87 -12.82 12.75
C GLY A 337 -9.39 -12.43 12.81
N GLY A 338 -9.07 -11.28 13.41
CA GLY A 338 -7.70 -10.74 13.46
C GLY A 338 -7.26 -9.99 12.20
N LEU A 339 -8.15 -9.82 11.22
CA LEU A 339 -7.92 -9.07 9.97
C LEU A 339 -8.43 -7.63 10.09
N THR A 340 -7.95 -6.90 11.10
CA THR A 340 -8.38 -5.53 11.37
C THR A 340 -7.97 -4.60 10.24
N VAL A 341 -8.91 -3.85 9.70
CA VAL A 341 -8.67 -2.81 8.67
C VAL A 341 -8.94 -1.40 9.17
N ARG A 342 -9.58 -1.27 10.34
CA ARG A 342 -9.74 0.00 11.05
C ARG A 342 -9.73 -0.23 12.54
N ALA A 343 -9.01 0.62 13.27
CA ALA A 343 -9.00 0.63 14.71
C ALA A 343 -8.93 2.06 15.25
N GLU A 344 -9.30 2.23 16.51
CA GLU A 344 -9.33 3.51 17.19
C GLU A 344 -8.71 3.38 18.58
N PHE A 345 -7.96 4.40 18.99
CA PHE A 345 -7.43 4.53 20.34
C PHE A 345 -8.04 5.78 20.98
N ALA A 346 -8.87 5.59 22.01
CA ALA A 346 -9.57 6.67 22.70
C ALA A 346 -9.89 6.31 24.16
N PRO A 347 -9.91 7.31 25.07
CA PRO A 347 -10.34 7.09 26.44
C PRO A 347 -11.80 6.61 26.50
N PRO A 348 -12.12 5.63 27.34
CA PRO A 348 -13.51 5.24 27.58
C PRO A 348 -14.27 6.36 28.33
N PRO A 349 -15.60 6.39 28.27
CA PRO A 349 -16.41 7.31 29.06
C PRO A 349 -16.05 7.24 30.55
N GLY A 350 -15.76 8.40 31.16
CA GLY A 350 -15.41 8.49 32.58
C GLY A 350 -13.92 8.31 32.91
N ALA A 351 -13.04 8.19 31.91
CA ALA A 351 -11.60 8.24 32.12
C ALA A 351 -11.18 9.51 32.90
N THR A 352 -10.25 9.34 33.84
CA THR A 352 -9.78 10.42 34.73
C THR A 352 -8.62 11.23 34.15
N PHE A 353 -8.02 10.76 33.06
CA PHE A 353 -6.94 11.41 32.32
C PHE A 353 -7.18 11.31 30.80
N GLY A 354 -6.52 12.18 30.04
CA GLY A 354 -6.65 12.26 28.58
C GLY A 354 -5.54 11.55 27.80
N LEU A 355 -5.63 11.57 26.47
CA LEU A 355 -4.62 10.97 25.60
C LEU A 355 -3.23 11.58 25.77
N GLU A 356 -3.11 12.87 26.08
CA GLU A 356 -1.79 13.51 26.28
C GLU A 356 -1.02 12.99 27.50
N GLU A 357 -1.71 12.30 28.41
CA GLU A 357 -1.12 11.74 29.64
C GLU A 357 -0.76 10.26 29.47
N VAL A 358 -1.20 9.63 28.37
CA VAL A 358 -0.82 8.26 28.01
C VAL A 358 0.67 8.23 27.67
N LEU A 359 1.37 7.22 28.16
CA LEU A 359 2.77 6.96 27.85
C LEU A 359 2.86 5.87 26.78
N VAL A 360 3.64 6.11 25.73
CA VAL A 360 4.03 5.11 24.72
C VAL A 360 5.54 4.95 24.78
N ASN A 361 6.01 3.74 25.07
CA ASN A 361 7.42 3.45 25.36
C ASN A 361 8.00 4.39 26.45
N GLY A 362 7.19 4.67 27.48
CA GLY A 362 7.55 5.55 28.60
C GLY A 362 7.56 7.05 28.28
N LEU A 363 7.19 7.46 27.06
CA LEU A 363 7.12 8.87 26.66
C LEU A 363 5.67 9.35 26.52
N PRO A 364 5.32 10.56 26.98
CA PRO A 364 3.99 11.12 26.78
C PRO A 364 3.57 11.10 25.30
N LEU A 365 2.31 10.76 25.05
CA LEU A 365 1.72 10.69 23.73
C LEU A 365 1.48 12.12 23.21
N GLU A 366 2.18 12.47 22.14
CA GLU A 366 2.06 13.78 21.48
C GLU A 366 1.40 13.65 20.10
N ARG A 367 1.60 12.51 19.43
CA ARG A 367 1.24 12.26 18.02
C ARG A 367 0.80 10.83 17.77
N GLY A 368 -0.06 10.64 16.76
CA GLY A 368 -0.51 9.31 16.33
C GLY A 368 0.63 8.38 15.90
N GLY A 369 1.72 8.95 15.38
CA GLY A 369 2.91 8.19 15.00
C GLY A 369 3.54 7.37 16.13
N GLN A 370 3.43 7.79 17.39
CA GLN A 370 3.93 6.99 18.52
C GLN A 370 3.18 5.67 18.66
N LEU A 371 1.86 5.69 18.54
CA LEU A 371 1.07 4.47 18.55
C LEU A 371 1.33 3.63 17.28
N ALA A 372 1.53 4.25 16.13
CA ALA A 372 1.91 3.52 14.91
C ALA A 372 3.26 2.78 15.04
N GLU A 373 4.19 3.24 15.87
CA GLU A 373 5.45 2.53 16.14
C GLU A 373 5.26 1.22 16.91
N VAL A 374 4.11 1.03 17.56
CA VAL A 374 3.78 -0.18 18.34
C VAL A 374 2.68 -1.02 17.67
N LEU A 375 2.40 -0.76 16.39
CA LEU A 375 1.50 -1.55 15.56
C LEU A 375 2.27 -2.48 14.63
N THR A 376 1.78 -3.72 14.52
CA THR A 376 2.25 -4.67 13.51
C THR A 376 1.25 -4.77 12.38
N MET A 377 1.73 -4.50 11.17
CA MET A 377 1.02 -4.78 9.94
C MET A 377 1.33 -6.20 9.46
N SER A 378 0.35 -6.83 8.82
CA SER A 378 0.61 -8.07 8.10
C SER A 378 -0.28 -8.24 6.89
N LEU A 379 0.22 -9.01 5.94
CA LEU A 379 -0.60 -9.70 4.96
C LEU A 379 -0.41 -11.21 5.09
N PHE A 380 -1.23 -11.96 4.37
CA PHE A 380 -1.21 -13.42 4.44
C PHE A 380 -1.07 -13.99 3.05
N GLY A 381 0.04 -14.69 2.82
CA GLY A 381 0.25 -15.51 1.64
C GLY A 381 -0.28 -16.92 1.85
N ALA A 382 -0.56 -17.61 0.75
CA ALA A 382 -0.86 -19.03 0.73
C ALA A 382 0.03 -19.71 -0.33
N ALA A 383 0.45 -20.94 -0.05
CA ALA A 383 1.25 -21.73 -0.97
C ALA A 383 0.78 -23.18 -1.03
N ALA A 384 0.93 -23.79 -2.21
CA ALA A 384 0.65 -25.20 -2.43
C ALA A 384 1.66 -25.81 -3.40
N ASP A 385 1.96 -27.09 -3.20
CA ASP A 385 2.70 -27.87 -4.18
C ASP A 385 1.76 -28.25 -5.34
N GLN A 386 2.10 -27.79 -6.55
CA GLN A 386 1.39 -28.11 -7.80
C GLN A 386 2.20 -29.09 -8.68
N GLY A 387 3.30 -29.64 -8.17
CA GLY A 387 4.18 -30.55 -8.93
C GLY A 387 5.01 -29.87 -10.02
N LEU A 388 5.16 -28.54 -9.96
CA LEU A 388 5.87 -27.77 -10.99
C LEU A 388 7.38 -27.61 -10.71
N GLY A 389 7.84 -27.87 -9.49
CA GLY A 389 9.23 -27.64 -9.07
C GLY A 389 9.63 -26.17 -9.05
N ALA A 390 10.86 -25.84 -8.66
CA ALA A 390 11.34 -24.45 -8.63
C ALA A 390 11.56 -23.93 -10.06
N PRO A 391 11.10 -22.71 -10.41
CA PRO A 391 11.38 -22.14 -11.71
C PRO A 391 12.85 -21.67 -11.81
N PRO A 392 13.45 -21.65 -13.01
CA PRO A 392 14.80 -21.16 -13.20
C PRO A 392 14.90 -19.66 -12.87
N PRO A 393 16.01 -19.19 -12.26
CA PRO A 393 16.18 -17.77 -12.02
C PRO A 393 16.52 -17.02 -13.33
N ILE A 394 16.08 -15.77 -13.40
CA ILE A 394 16.42 -14.84 -14.50
C ILE A 394 17.39 -13.75 -14.01
N PRO A 395 18.15 -13.07 -14.89
CA PRO A 395 19.05 -12.00 -14.47
C PRO A 395 18.34 -10.85 -13.76
N CYS A 396 19.12 -10.05 -13.01
CA CYS A 396 18.64 -8.78 -12.46
C CYS A 396 18.25 -7.79 -13.56
N ASP A 397 17.22 -6.99 -13.30
CA ASP A 397 16.76 -5.88 -14.16
C ASP A 397 17.36 -4.53 -13.73
N GLN A 398 17.60 -4.37 -12.43
CA GLN A 398 18.07 -3.12 -11.81
C GLN A 398 19.16 -3.41 -10.76
N ARG A 399 19.76 -2.35 -10.21
CA ARG A 399 20.61 -2.39 -9.02
C ARG A 399 20.27 -1.21 -8.10
N CYS A 400 20.86 -1.17 -6.92
CA CYS A 400 20.75 0.00 -6.04
C CYS A 400 22.09 0.72 -5.87
N CYS A 401 21.99 2.00 -5.56
CA CYS A 401 23.04 2.78 -4.91
C CYS A 401 22.62 3.06 -3.46
N ALA A 402 23.59 3.17 -2.56
CA ALA A 402 23.41 3.60 -1.18
C ALA A 402 23.97 5.02 -1.01
N ALA A 403 23.31 5.86 -0.21
CA ALA A 403 23.80 7.21 0.05
C ALA A 403 25.05 7.16 0.94
N ASP A 404 26.03 8.02 0.68
CA ASP A 404 27.30 8.02 1.42
C ASP A 404 27.12 8.50 2.88
N ASP A 405 26.19 9.43 3.09
CA ASP A 405 25.85 9.99 4.40
C ASP A 405 24.86 9.13 5.20
N ASN A 406 24.11 8.27 4.52
CA ASN A 406 23.20 7.31 5.13
C ASN A 406 23.03 6.04 4.27
N PRO A 407 23.86 5.00 4.49
CA PRO A 407 23.83 3.78 3.67
C PRO A 407 22.52 2.98 3.74
N ASP A 408 21.64 3.24 4.71
CA ASP A 408 20.31 2.61 4.82
C ASP A 408 19.30 3.17 3.80
N VAL A 409 19.64 4.29 3.16
CA VAL A 409 18.86 4.90 2.08
C VAL A 409 19.36 4.37 0.75
N LEU A 410 18.48 3.64 0.06
CA LEU A 410 18.75 3.01 -1.21
C LEU A 410 18.04 3.73 -2.35
N ARG A 411 18.67 3.75 -3.52
CA ARG A 411 18.10 4.28 -4.75
C ARG A 411 18.25 3.28 -5.88
N LEU A 412 17.11 2.88 -6.45
CA LEU A 412 17.08 2.07 -7.66
C LEU A 412 17.70 2.83 -8.83
N VAL A 413 18.59 2.15 -9.56
CA VAL A 413 19.22 2.62 -10.78
C VAL A 413 19.33 1.49 -11.80
N SER A 414 19.38 1.85 -13.08
CA SER A 414 19.59 0.89 -14.16
C SER A 414 20.97 0.24 -14.04
N ILE A 415 21.04 -1.04 -14.39
CA ILE A 415 22.32 -1.76 -14.53
C ILE A 415 23.21 -1.02 -15.53
N GLY A 416 24.50 -0.86 -15.18
CA GLY A 416 25.50 -0.17 -16.00
C GLY A 416 25.49 1.37 -15.91
N SER A 417 24.47 1.98 -15.29
CA SER A 417 24.51 3.42 -14.97
C SER A 417 25.42 3.68 -13.76
N GLU A 418 26.07 4.84 -13.68
CA GLU A 418 26.81 5.26 -12.48
C GLU A 418 25.86 5.59 -11.32
N CYS A 419 26.37 5.51 -10.09
CA CYS A 419 25.63 6.05 -8.95
C CYS A 419 25.65 7.59 -9.00
N PRO A 420 24.58 8.26 -8.52
CA PRO A 420 24.59 9.72 -8.39
C PRO A 420 25.74 10.20 -7.50
N GLU A 421 26.13 11.47 -7.65
CA GLU A 421 27.11 12.09 -6.74
C GLU A 421 26.65 12.00 -5.27
N GLY A 422 27.55 11.56 -4.38
CA GLY A 422 27.26 11.28 -2.97
C GLY A 422 26.63 9.91 -2.72
N TRP A 423 26.72 8.97 -3.67
CA TRP A 423 26.21 7.61 -3.55
C TRP A 423 27.24 6.60 -4.09
N HIS A 424 27.29 5.42 -3.48
CA HIS A 424 28.10 4.28 -3.93
C HIS A 424 27.21 3.08 -4.29
N SER A 425 27.78 2.07 -4.96
CA SER A 425 27.01 0.88 -5.30
C SER A 425 26.61 0.14 -4.04
N ALA A 426 25.31 -0.12 -3.88
CA ALA A 426 24.85 -1.06 -2.88
C ALA A 426 25.13 -2.49 -3.38
N PHE A 427 25.47 -3.40 -2.46
CA PHE A 427 25.64 -4.84 -2.74
C PHE A 427 26.68 -5.17 -3.85
N GLU A 428 27.94 -4.74 -3.68
CA GLU A 428 29.03 -4.82 -4.68
C GLU A 428 29.27 -6.20 -5.34
N GLN A 429 28.88 -7.31 -4.70
CA GLN A 429 29.18 -8.67 -5.17
C GLN A 429 28.36 -9.15 -6.39
N ALA A 430 27.56 -8.30 -7.04
CA ALA A 430 26.55 -8.76 -8.02
C ALA A 430 26.50 -8.01 -9.36
N THR A 431 27.28 -6.94 -9.54
CA THR A 431 27.09 -5.96 -10.61
C THR A 431 27.98 -6.17 -11.85
N ALA A 432 28.60 -7.34 -12.03
CA ALA A 432 29.44 -7.57 -13.21
C ALA A 432 28.59 -7.51 -14.49
N VAL A 433 28.87 -6.52 -15.34
CA VAL A 433 28.17 -6.28 -16.60
C VAL A 433 28.39 -7.50 -17.53
N PRO A 434 27.35 -8.11 -18.13
CA PRO A 434 27.58 -9.08 -19.20
C PRO A 434 28.22 -8.36 -20.40
N PRO A 435 29.17 -8.99 -21.12
CA PRO A 435 29.88 -8.34 -22.21
C PRO A 435 28.89 -7.79 -23.26
N ALA A 436 29.21 -6.59 -23.78
CA ALA A 436 28.34 -5.79 -24.63
C ALA A 436 27.69 -6.60 -25.77
N GLY A 437 26.38 -6.78 -25.70
CA GLY A 437 25.63 -7.54 -26.72
C GLY A 437 24.14 -7.70 -26.52
N ALA A 438 23.54 -7.26 -25.40
CA ALA A 438 22.09 -7.35 -25.19
C ALA A 438 21.52 -6.00 -24.77
N ALA A 439 21.19 -5.17 -25.75
CA ALA A 439 20.27 -4.07 -25.53
C ALA A 439 18.86 -4.65 -25.38
N ALA A 440 18.29 -4.58 -24.17
CA ALA A 440 16.86 -4.71 -23.96
C ALA A 440 16.36 -3.55 -23.10
N ASN A 441 15.95 -2.48 -23.78
CA ASN A 441 15.10 -1.44 -23.21
C ASN A 441 13.81 -2.07 -22.69
N ARG A 442 13.66 -2.19 -21.36
CA ARG A 442 12.34 -2.24 -20.71
C ARG A 442 12.42 -1.51 -19.37
N ALA A 443 12.28 -0.19 -19.44
CA ALA A 443 11.87 0.59 -18.29
C ALA A 443 10.48 0.08 -17.84
N VAL A 444 10.43 -0.58 -16.69
CA VAL A 444 9.17 -0.69 -15.94
C VAL A 444 8.84 0.74 -15.54
N ARG A 445 7.96 1.38 -16.30
CA ARG A 445 7.36 2.64 -15.85
C ARG A 445 6.72 2.36 -14.50
N ARG A 446 7.06 3.16 -13.47
CA ARG A 446 6.15 3.40 -12.34
C ARG A 446 4.75 3.49 -12.91
N ALA A 447 3.79 2.76 -12.35
CA ALA A 447 2.41 2.81 -12.79
C ALA A 447 2.03 4.28 -12.97
N GLY A 448 1.96 4.70 -14.24
CA GLY A 448 1.56 6.05 -14.58
C GLY A 448 0.13 6.24 -14.10
N MET A 449 -0.29 7.49 -13.95
CA MET A 449 -1.61 7.98 -13.48
C MET A 449 -2.87 7.38 -14.16
N THR A 450 -2.74 6.34 -14.97
CA THR A 450 -3.79 5.48 -15.49
C THR A 450 -3.93 4.22 -14.64
N GLN A 451 -4.61 4.37 -13.50
CA GLN A 451 -5.61 3.42 -12.99
C GLN A 451 -6.69 4.18 -12.24
#